data_AF-A0A3B8YSD9-F1
#
_entry.id   AF-A0A3B8YSD9-F1
#
_cell.length_a   1.000
_cell.length_b   1.000
_cell.length_c   1.000
_cell.angle_alpha   90.00
_cell.angle_beta   90.00
_cell.angle_gamma   90.00
#
_symmetry.space_group_name_H-M   'P 1'
#
loop_
_entity.id
_entity.type
_entity.pdbx_description
1 polymer ?
#
loop_
_entity_poly.entity_id
_entity_poly.type
_entity_poly.pdbx_seq_one_letter_code
_entity_poly.pdbx_strand_id
1 'polypeptide(L)'
;MRLVGLAPIFLTTLLLATSAIASGGVCGNNVVELGETCDDGNHANGDACSSRCQVEASQTKEQQKCIVVLNGLTTKLVDTQAQVSSSCFKNAGRKKLRGDQSLSDCLVIEGGRKSRSIAARIKVAQDGTPQFPGRTKCPETPNFGYADDEVIAAAALAEARAFLQKLIVATPEEIVVDSTVPGNKYAALCQLLLLKTSDQVLRSQMKEFASCQKRLLGASSGPAVSAEDLEGCFAESRTDAKGRVEKARARIERIYDRKCSAFDVGLNEVMGVSEEQPISVFAEDAVVAGRCTACRILNATEGLEQDCDFWDDEARNESCAEEGMPSPRGAFVDGPIFARF
;
A
#
# COMPACT_ATOMS: atom_id res chain seq x y z
N MET A 1 -32.91 67.61 -44.33
CA MET A 1 -31.57 66.99 -44.24
C MET A 1 -31.55 66.05 -43.03
N ARG A 2 -31.33 64.75 -43.31
CA ARG A 2 -30.67 63.68 -42.51
C ARG A 2 -31.18 63.43 -41.08
N LEU A 3 -31.94 62.35 -40.83
CA LEU A 3 -31.58 60.91 -40.70
C LEU A 3 -31.21 60.50 -39.25
N VAL A 4 -32.21 59.85 -38.62
CA VAL A 4 -32.22 58.65 -37.77
C VAL A 4 -30.87 58.10 -37.23
N GLY A 5 -30.85 57.78 -35.94
CA GLY A 5 -29.84 56.93 -35.29
C GLY A 5 -30.32 56.35 -33.95
N LEU A 6 -31.20 55.35 -34.00
CA LEU A 6 -31.55 54.45 -32.88
C LEU A 6 -30.42 53.41 -32.71
N ALA A 7 -29.88 53.27 -31.50
CA ALA A 7 -28.94 52.21 -31.16
C ALA A 7 -29.68 50.89 -30.82
N PRO A 8 -29.10 49.72 -31.15
CA PRO A 8 -29.84 48.47 -31.23
C PRO A 8 -29.98 47.76 -29.88
N ILE A 9 -31.16 47.15 -29.72
CA ILE A 9 -31.49 46.15 -28.71
C ILE A 9 -30.71 44.87 -29.06
N PHE A 10 -29.70 44.51 -28.28
CA PHE A 10 -29.07 43.19 -28.39
C PHE A 10 -29.94 42.14 -27.71
N LEU A 11 -30.66 41.43 -28.56
CA LEU A 11 -31.33 40.17 -28.31
C LEU A 11 -30.28 39.05 -28.49
N THR A 12 -29.75 38.44 -27.43
CA THR A 12 -29.07 37.14 -27.55
C THR A 12 -29.14 36.31 -26.26
N THR A 13 -29.83 35.18 -26.40
CA THR A 13 -29.55 33.86 -25.81
C THR A 13 -29.74 33.65 -24.31
N LEU A 14 -30.96 33.18 -24.01
CA LEU A 14 -31.26 32.18 -22.97
C LEU A 14 -30.26 31.01 -23.06
N LEU A 15 -29.24 31.00 -22.20
CA LEU A 15 -28.50 29.77 -21.90
C LEU A 15 -29.28 29.06 -20.78
N LEU A 16 -30.14 28.12 -21.16
CA LEU A 16 -30.55 27.06 -20.26
C LEU A 16 -29.29 26.24 -19.96
N ALA A 17 -28.65 26.53 -18.83
CA ALA A 17 -27.70 25.63 -18.22
C ALA A 17 -28.50 24.40 -17.76
N THR A 18 -28.66 23.43 -18.64
CA THR A 18 -28.98 22.07 -18.23
C THR A 18 -27.78 21.57 -17.43
N SER A 19 -27.87 21.65 -16.11
CA SER A 19 -27.10 20.77 -15.23
C SER A 19 -27.47 19.34 -15.63
N ALA A 20 -26.64 18.74 -16.49
CA ALA A 20 -26.58 17.30 -16.59
C ALA A 20 -26.05 16.82 -15.24
N ILE A 21 -26.96 16.38 -14.40
CA ILE A 21 -26.65 15.56 -13.24
C ILE A 21 -25.84 14.39 -13.81
N ALA A 22 -24.56 14.30 -13.48
CA ALA A 22 -23.80 13.06 -13.64
C ALA A 22 -24.38 12.07 -12.62
N SER A 23 -25.55 11.54 -12.95
CA SER A 23 -26.09 10.34 -12.32
C SER A 23 -25.11 9.24 -12.72
N GLY A 24 -24.34 8.72 -11.78
CA GLY A 24 -23.78 7.38 -11.97
C GLY A 24 -24.93 6.44 -12.36
N GLY A 25 -24.65 5.48 -13.24
CA GLY A 25 -25.64 4.49 -13.65
C GLY A 25 -26.39 3.87 -12.47
N VAL A 26 -27.68 3.62 -12.65
CA VAL A 26 -28.52 2.94 -11.67
C VAL A 26 -28.39 1.44 -11.89
N CYS A 27 -27.45 0.85 -11.16
CA CYS A 27 -27.23 -0.58 -11.27
C CYS A 27 -28.48 -1.39 -10.92
N GLY A 28 -28.70 -2.48 -11.66
CA GLY A 28 -29.80 -3.42 -11.48
C GLY A 28 -31.07 -2.98 -12.19
N ASN A 29 -30.98 -2.08 -13.18
CA ASN A 29 -32.11 -1.59 -13.95
C ASN A 29 -32.25 -2.25 -15.35
N ASN A 30 -31.40 -3.24 -15.66
CA ASN A 30 -31.22 -3.92 -16.96
C ASN A 30 -30.69 -3.02 -18.10
N VAL A 31 -30.09 -1.88 -17.79
CA VAL A 31 -29.55 -0.94 -18.77
C VAL A 31 -28.13 -0.59 -18.36
N VAL A 32 -27.16 -1.01 -19.17
CA VAL A 32 -25.77 -0.62 -18.96
C VAL A 32 -25.62 0.89 -19.18
N GLU A 33 -25.41 1.61 -18.09
CA GLU A 33 -25.24 3.06 -18.06
C GLU A 33 -23.78 3.48 -17.91
N LEU A 34 -23.53 4.78 -17.86
CA LEU A 34 -22.17 5.32 -17.71
C LEU A 34 -21.58 4.90 -16.35
N GLY A 35 -20.47 4.16 -16.39
CA GLY A 35 -19.78 3.63 -15.19
C GLY A 35 -20.04 2.15 -14.93
N GLU A 36 -20.95 1.53 -15.66
CA GLU A 36 -21.28 0.11 -15.58
C GLU A 36 -20.61 -0.67 -16.71
N THR A 37 -20.16 -1.90 -16.43
CA THR A 37 -19.65 -2.84 -17.46
C THR A 37 -20.62 -3.98 -17.75
N CYS A 38 -21.67 -4.13 -16.93
CA CYS A 38 -22.82 -5.01 -17.11
C CYS A 38 -24.02 -4.45 -16.31
N ASP A 39 -25.24 -4.87 -16.63
CA ASP A 39 -26.42 -4.70 -15.75
C ASP A 39 -27.37 -5.86 -16.07
N ASP A 40 -27.63 -6.71 -15.09
CA ASP A 40 -28.45 -7.92 -15.24
C ASP A 40 -29.81 -7.82 -14.52
N GLY A 41 -30.19 -6.61 -14.11
CA GLY A 41 -31.49 -6.32 -13.54
C GLY A 41 -31.64 -6.64 -12.06
N ASN A 42 -30.55 -6.92 -11.34
CA ASN A 42 -30.60 -7.16 -9.91
C ASN A 42 -29.31 -6.72 -9.17
N HIS A 43 -29.21 -7.00 -7.87
CA HIS A 43 -28.04 -6.69 -7.03
C HIS A 43 -27.46 -7.93 -6.35
N ALA A 44 -27.78 -9.12 -6.85
CA ALA A 44 -27.14 -10.35 -6.42
C ALA A 44 -25.74 -10.41 -7.05
N ASN A 45 -24.83 -11.08 -6.34
CA ASN A 45 -23.53 -11.41 -6.87
C ASN A 45 -23.54 -12.88 -7.31
N GLY A 46 -22.64 -13.26 -8.21
CA GLY A 46 -22.44 -14.61 -8.70
C GLY A 46 -23.26 -14.99 -9.93
N ASP A 47 -23.93 -14.04 -10.58
CA ASP A 47 -24.72 -14.17 -11.81
C ASP A 47 -24.08 -13.48 -13.03
N ALA A 48 -22.76 -13.22 -12.95
CA ALA A 48 -21.92 -12.61 -13.98
C ALA A 48 -21.99 -11.07 -14.04
N CYS A 49 -22.82 -10.45 -13.21
CA CYS A 49 -22.84 -9.01 -13.00
C CYS A 49 -22.94 -8.68 -11.51
N SER A 50 -21.94 -8.01 -10.95
CA SER A 50 -21.94 -7.75 -9.50
C SER A 50 -23.00 -6.72 -9.13
N SER A 51 -23.29 -6.59 -7.83
CA SER A 51 -24.20 -5.58 -7.27
C SER A 51 -23.81 -4.12 -7.58
N ARG A 52 -22.63 -3.91 -8.16
CA ARG A 52 -22.08 -2.62 -8.59
C ARG A 52 -21.94 -2.53 -10.12
N CYS A 53 -22.59 -3.43 -10.83
CA CYS A 53 -22.69 -3.47 -12.27
C CYS A 53 -21.32 -3.59 -12.94
N GLN A 54 -20.48 -4.45 -12.35
CA GLN A 54 -19.20 -4.85 -12.89
C GLN A 54 -19.23 -6.33 -13.27
N VAL A 55 -18.69 -6.66 -14.44
CA VAL A 55 -18.64 -8.05 -14.92
C VAL A 55 -17.90 -8.92 -13.92
N GLU A 56 -18.56 -9.97 -13.44
CA GLU A 56 -17.93 -10.94 -12.56
C GLU A 56 -17.23 -12.01 -13.39
N ALA A 57 -15.91 -12.08 -13.31
CA ALA A 57 -15.17 -13.18 -13.92
C ALA A 57 -15.00 -14.31 -12.90
N SER A 58 -15.57 -15.49 -13.16
CA SER A 58 -15.22 -16.67 -12.37
C SER A 58 -13.79 -17.12 -12.68
N GLN A 59 -12.92 -17.16 -11.66
CA GLN A 59 -11.56 -17.68 -11.82
C GLN A 59 -11.58 -19.21 -11.88
N THR A 60 -10.83 -19.82 -12.81
CA THR A 60 -10.59 -21.26 -12.83
C THR A 60 -9.84 -21.69 -11.55
N LYS A 61 -9.89 -22.98 -11.20
CA LYS A 61 -9.11 -23.50 -10.05
C LYS A 61 -7.61 -23.25 -10.22
N GLU A 62 -7.13 -23.21 -11.46
CA GLU A 62 -5.75 -22.96 -11.83
C GLU A 62 -5.39 -21.47 -11.62
N GLN A 63 -6.27 -20.56 -12.03
CA GLN A 63 -6.12 -19.13 -11.75
C GLN A 63 -6.19 -18.81 -10.25
N GLN A 64 -7.10 -19.44 -9.50
CA GLN A 64 -7.19 -19.28 -8.04
C GLN A 64 -5.89 -19.74 -7.34
N LYS A 65 -5.30 -20.87 -7.77
CA LYS A 65 -3.97 -21.30 -7.29
C LYS A 65 -2.91 -20.26 -7.63
N CYS A 66 -2.98 -19.65 -8.80
CA CYS A 66 -2.05 -18.60 -9.20
C CYS A 66 -2.12 -17.38 -8.27
N ILE A 67 -3.31 -16.85 -7.98
CA ILE A 67 -3.50 -15.71 -7.06
C ILE A 67 -2.84 -16.00 -5.70
N VAL A 68 -3.11 -17.19 -5.12
CA VAL A 68 -2.50 -17.59 -3.84
C VAL A 68 -0.98 -17.65 -3.91
N VAL A 69 -0.41 -18.14 -5.03
CA VAL A 69 1.03 -18.18 -5.25
C VAL A 69 1.60 -16.77 -5.32
N LEU A 70 0.98 -15.88 -6.08
CA LEU A 70 1.42 -14.49 -6.27
C LEU A 70 1.38 -13.70 -4.96
N ASN A 71 0.33 -13.83 -4.15
CA ASN A 71 0.29 -13.14 -2.85
C ASN A 71 1.32 -13.67 -1.86
N GLY A 72 1.62 -14.96 -1.95
CA GLY A 72 2.77 -15.54 -1.27
C GLY A 72 4.12 -14.99 -1.77
N LEU A 73 4.23 -14.58 -3.03
CA LEU A 73 5.42 -13.95 -3.60
C LEU A 73 5.52 -12.48 -3.19
N THR A 74 4.44 -11.70 -3.31
CA THR A 74 4.36 -10.30 -2.84
C THR A 74 4.79 -10.19 -1.39
N THR A 75 4.24 -11.04 -0.50
CA THR A 75 4.64 -11.07 0.91
C THR A 75 6.14 -11.38 1.05
N LYS A 76 6.70 -12.31 0.27
CA LYS A 76 8.14 -12.63 0.31
C LYS A 76 9.02 -11.49 -0.20
N LEU A 77 8.56 -10.69 -1.15
CA LEU A 77 9.27 -9.51 -1.64
C LEU A 77 9.37 -8.46 -0.53
N VAL A 78 8.24 -8.12 0.10
CA VAL A 78 8.17 -7.23 1.28
C VAL A 78 9.14 -7.71 2.37
N ASP A 79 9.10 -9.00 2.68
CA ASP A 79 9.99 -9.62 3.67
C ASP A 79 11.47 -9.48 3.33
N THR A 80 11.78 -9.59 2.04
CA THR A 80 13.15 -9.54 1.56
C THR A 80 13.66 -8.10 1.62
N GLN A 81 12.83 -7.14 1.26
CA GLN A 81 13.14 -5.72 1.40
C GLN A 81 13.38 -5.32 2.86
N ALA A 82 12.55 -5.78 3.79
CA ALA A 82 12.75 -5.60 5.23
C ALA A 82 14.13 -6.14 5.71
N GLN A 83 14.51 -7.33 5.23
CA GLN A 83 15.81 -7.93 5.56
C GLN A 83 17.00 -7.17 4.98
N VAL A 84 16.87 -6.67 3.75
CA VAL A 84 17.85 -5.79 3.11
C VAL A 84 18.00 -4.51 3.93
N SER A 85 16.88 -3.83 4.19
CA SER A 85 16.84 -2.55 4.90
C SER A 85 17.49 -2.66 6.28
N SER A 86 17.10 -3.65 7.07
CA SER A 86 17.70 -3.88 8.38
C SER A 86 19.21 -4.24 8.32
N SER A 87 19.66 -4.89 7.26
CA SER A 87 21.10 -5.16 7.05
C SER A 87 21.85 -3.89 6.67
N CYS A 88 21.25 -3.05 5.84
CA CYS A 88 21.79 -1.77 5.41
C CYS A 88 21.90 -0.79 6.58
N PHE A 89 20.84 -0.59 7.36
CA PHE A 89 20.87 0.24 8.57
C PHE A 89 21.94 -0.24 9.56
N LYS A 90 22.04 -1.56 9.78
CA LYS A 90 23.08 -2.13 10.65
C LYS A 90 24.50 -1.84 10.13
N ASN A 91 24.73 -1.94 8.82
CA ASN A 91 26.06 -1.72 8.25
C ASN A 91 26.40 -0.23 8.17
N ALA A 92 25.44 0.62 7.83
CA ALA A 92 25.57 2.08 7.84
C ALA A 92 25.95 2.60 9.23
N GLY A 93 25.23 2.17 10.27
CA GLY A 93 25.53 2.56 11.65
C GLY A 93 26.89 2.04 12.14
N ARG A 94 27.48 1.06 11.46
CA ARG A 94 28.83 0.54 11.77
C ARG A 94 29.92 1.16 10.89
N LYS A 95 29.58 2.08 9.98
CA LYS A 95 30.46 2.58 8.91
C LYS A 95 31.08 1.43 8.10
N LYS A 96 30.26 0.43 7.78
CA LYS A 96 30.63 -0.82 7.06
C LYS A 96 29.80 -1.04 5.80
N LEU A 97 29.26 0.03 5.20
CA LEU A 97 28.79 -0.03 3.82
C LEU A 97 29.97 -0.35 2.90
N ARG A 98 29.68 -0.90 1.72
CA ARG A 98 30.71 -1.43 0.82
C ARG A 98 31.33 -0.31 0.00
N GLY A 99 32.65 -0.10 0.12
CA GLY A 99 33.32 0.98 -0.60
C GLY A 99 32.65 2.32 -0.30
N ASP A 100 32.35 3.08 -1.34
CA ASP A 100 31.70 4.39 -1.25
C ASP A 100 30.16 4.32 -1.42
N GLN A 101 29.56 3.15 -1.18
CA GLN A 101 28.12 2.94 -1.32
C GLN A 101 27.33 3.80 -0.31
N SER A 102 26.35 4.55 -0.79
CA SER A 102 25.40 5.30 0.06
C SER A 102 24.38 4.39 0.74
N LEU A 103 23.66 4.90 1.76
CA LEU A 103 22.58 4.12 2.37
C LEU A 103 21.44 3.87 1.37
N SER A 104 21.05 4.88 0.58
CA SER A 104 20.04 4.76 -0.46
C SER A 104 20.39 3.66 -1.47
N ASP A 105 21.66 3.59 -1.90
CA ASP A 105 22.13 2.53 -2.81
C ASP A 105 22.12 1.14 -2.16
N CYS A 106 22.28 1.06 -0.83
CA CYS A 106 22.18 -0.21 -0.13
C CYS A 106 20.72 -0.68 -0.04
N LEU A 107 19.78 0.25 0.17
CA LEU A 107 18.36 -0.04 0.35
C LEU A 107 17.69 -0.53 -0.95
N VAL A 108 18.25 -0.23 -2.12
CA VAL A 108 17.72 -0.65 -3.42
C VAL A 108 18.17 -2.07 -3.77
N ILE A 109 17.23 -2.92 -4.18
CA ILE A 109 17.51 -4.32 -4.59
C ILE A 109 17.87 -4.46 -6.09
N GLU A 110 17.75 -3.38 -6.87
CA GLU A 110 18.05 -3.35 -8.31
C GLU A 110 19.56 -3.32 -8.60
N GLY A 111 20.03 -4.01 -9.65
CA GLY A 111 21.36 -3.72 -10.23
C GLY A 111 22.61 -4.38 -9.61
N GLY A 112 22.52 -5.25 -8.60
CA GLY A 112 23.56 -6.28 -8.37
C GLY A 112 24.32 -6.33 -7.02
N ARG A 113 24.82 -7.54 -6.76
CA ARG A 113 25.55 -8.08 -5.57
C ARG A 113 24.82 -8.05 -4.23
N LYS A 114 23.73 -8.81 -4.19
CA LYS A 114 23.01 -9.26 -2.98
C LYS A 114 23.91 -9.99 -1.98
N SER A 115 23.51 -9.95 -0.70
CA SER A 115 23.91 -10.99 0.26
C SER A 115 23.46 -12.37 -0.25
N ARG A 116 24.28 -13.41 -0.03
CA ARG A 116 23.98 -14.82 -0.36
C ARG A 116 22.60 -15.29 0.15
N SER A 117 22.10 -14.72 1.25
CA SER A 117 20.80 -15.06 1.84
C SER A 117 19.60 -14.48 1.07
N ILE A 118 19.78 -13.35 0.39
CA ILE A 118 18.73 -12.61 -0.33
C ILE A 118 18.60 -13.13 -1.78
N ALA A 119 19.72 -13.51 -2.40
CA ALA A 119 19.74 -14.20 -3.70
C ALA A 119 19.07 -15.59 -3.67
N ALA A 120 18.96 -16.22 -2.49
CA ALA A 120 18.32 -17.52 -2.34
C ALA A 120 16.78 -17.47 -2.32
N ARG A 121 16.17 -16.28 -2.12
CA ARG A 121 14.71 -16.12 -1.93
C ARG A 121 13.99 -15.52 -3.12
N ILE A 122 14.67 -14.70 -3.91
CA ILE A 122 14.18 -14.09 -5.14
C ILE A 122 15.27 -14.27 -6.18
N LYS A 123 14.99 -15.03 -7.26
CA LYS A 123 15.90 -15.05 -8.41
C LYS A 123 15.83 -13.65 -9.02
N VAL A 124 16.94 -13.12 -9.47
CA VAL A 124 16.97 -11.88 -10.25
C VAL A 124 17.70 -12.23 -11.53
N ALA A 125 17.11 -11.86 -12.66
CA ALA A 125 17.74 -11.98 -13.97
C ALA A 125 19.03 -11.14 -14.01
N GLN A 126 19.82 -11.36 -15.05
CA GLN A 126 21.09 -10.63 -15.22
C GLN A 126 20.91 -9.12 -15.40
N ASP A 127 19.73 -8.68 -15.87
CA ASP A 127 19.34 -7.28 -16.03
C ASP A 127 18.84 -6.61 -14.74
N GLY A 128 18.79 -7.35 -13.62
CA GLY A 128 18.31 -6.82 -12.34
C GLY A 128 16.82 -7.07 -12.07
N THR A 129 16.05 -7.57 -13.04
CA THR A 129 14.63 -7.86 -12.86
C THR A 129 14.41 -9.05 -11.91
N PRO A 130 13.52 -8.96 -10.91
CA PRO A 130 13.10 -10.10 -10.12
C PRO A 130 12.49 -11.20 -10.99
N GLN A 131 13.17 -12.34 -11.07
CA GLN A 131 12.63 -13.57 -11.64
C GLN A 131 11.88 -14.35 -10.56
N PHE A 132 10.63 -14.67 -10.84
CA PHE A 132 9.76 -15.38 -9.92
C PHE A 132 9.79 -16.89 -10.20
N PRO A 133 10.51 -17.71 -9.41
CA PRO A 133 10.50 -19.16 -9.59
C PRO A 133 9.12 -19.80 -9.35
N GLY A 134 8.15 -19.05 -8.84
CA GLY A 134 6.75 -19.46 -8.70
C GLY A 134 5.90 -19.26 -9.95
N ARG A 135 6.36 -18.54 -10.98
CA ARG A 135 5.62 -18.32 -12.23
C ARG A 135 5.33 -19.61 -12.98
N THR A 136 6.23 -20.60 -12.87
CA THR A 136 5.99 -21.97 -13.40
C THR A 136 4.82 -22.69 -12.74
N LYS A 137 4.36 -22.22 -11.56
CA LYS A 137 3.17 -22.72 -10.85
C LYS A 137 1.91 -21.91 -11.17
N CYS A 138 2.02 -20.89 -12.01
CA CYS A 138 0.93 -20.09 -12.54
C CYS A 138 0.93 -20.17 -14.08
N PRO A 139 0.43 -21.27 -14.66
CA PRO A 139 0.36 -21.41 -16.12
C PRO A 139 -0.77 -20.57 -16.75
N GLU A 140 -1.82 -20.28 -15.98
CA GLU A 140 -2.96 -19.46 -16.38
C GLU A 140 -2.96 -18.17 -15.55
N THR A 141 -2.89 -17.03 -16.22
CA THR A 141 -2.98 -15.72 -15.59
C THR A 141 -4.42 -15.47 -15.12
N PRO A 142 -4.64 -14.94 -13.90
CA PRO A 142 -5.95 -14.53 -13.45
C PRO A 142 -6.55 -13.44 -14.34
N ASN A 143 -7.88 -13.43 -14.48
CA ASN A 143 -8.59 -12.42 -15.30
C ASN A 143 -8.78 -11.06 -14.58
N PHE A 144 -8.54 -11.02 -13.27
CA PHE A 144 -8.51 -9.84 -12.38
C PHE A 144 -7.70 -10.25 -11.12
N GLY A 145 -7.37 -9.31 -10.23
CA GLY A 145 -6.60 -9.65 -9.01
C GLY A 145 -5.16 -10.01 -9.32
N TYR A 146 -4.61 -9.41 -10.39
CA TYR A 146 -3.29 -9.72 -10.91
C TYR A 146 -2.72 -8.54 -11.68
N ALA A 147 -1.52 -8.13 -11.29
CA ALA A 147 -0.61 -7.32 -12.09
C ALA A 147 0.57 -8.16 -12.59
N ASP A 148 1.28 -7.69 -13.61
CA ASP A 148 2.45 -8.40 -14.10
C ASP A 148 3.58 -8.50 -13.05
N ASP A 149 4.48 -9.45 -13.29
CA ASP A 149 5.63 -9.74 -12.44
C ASP A 149 6.46 -8.48 -12.09
N GLU A 150 6.64 -7.55 -13.03
CA GLU A 150 7.45 -6.35 -12.85
C GLU A 150 6.75 -5.36 -11.93
N VAL A 151 5.45 -5.12 -12.14
CA VAL A 151 4.62 -4.29 -11.27
C VAL A 151 4.58 -4.85 -9.85
N ILE A 152 4.39 -6.16 -9.69
CA ILE A 152 4.40 -6.80 -8.37
C ILE A 152 5.74 -6.58 -7.66
N ALA A 153 6.85 -6.77 -8.36
CA ALA A 153 8.18 -6.57 -7.80
C ALA A 153 8.42 -5.12 -7.41
N ALA A 154 8.14 -4.19 -8.33
CA ALA A 154 8.35 -2.77 -8.13
C ALA A 154 7.55 -2.26 -6.95
N ALA A 155 6.23 -2.53 -6.91
CA ALA A 155 5.35 -2.13 -5.83
C ALA A 155 5.83 -2.69 -4.49
N ALA A 156 5.98 -4.01 -4.36
CA ALA A 156 6.33 -4.62 -3.08
C ALA A 156 7.69 -4.18 -2.53
N LEU A 157 8.68 -3.93 -3.39
CA LEU A 157 10.02 -3.51 -2.98
C LEU A 157 10.10 -2.02 -2.67
N ALA A 158 9.54 -1.17 -3.53
CA ALA A 158 9.57 0.28 -3.34
C ALA A 158 8.76 0.67 -2.09
N GLU A 159 7.56 0.14 -1.95
CA GLU A 159 6.65 0.42 -0.84
C GLU A 159 7.20 -0.06 0.50
N ALA A 160 7.71 -1.28 0.57
CA ALA A 160 8.30 -1.80 1.81
C ALA A 160 9.56 -1.04 2.23
N ARG A 161 10.32 -0.49 1.26
CA ARG A 161 11.45 0.40 1.54
C ARG A 161 10.97 1.73 2.10
N ALA A 162 9.99 2.35 1.45
CA ALA A 162 9.41 3.63 1.85
C ALA A 162 8.78 3.56 3.26
N PHE A 163 8.09 2.46 3.57
CA PHE A 163 7.53 2.21 4.90
C PHE A 163 8.56 2.38 6.02
N LEU A 164 9.71 1.71 5.92
CA LEU A 164 10.74 1.80 6.95
C LEU A 164 11.37 3.18 7.05
N GLN A 165 11.47 3.91 5.93
CA GLN A 165 11.99 5.28 5.92
C GLN A 165 11.00 6.24 6.58
N LYS A 166 9.69 6.04 6.38
CA LYS A 166 8.62 6.87 6.99
C LYS A 166 8.56 6.75 8.52
N LEU A 167 9.02 5.64 9.10
CA LEU A 167 9.09 5.46 10.56
C LEU A 167 10.27 6.18 11.21
N ILE A 168 11.02 6.97 10.46
CA ILE A 168 12.21 7.64 10.92
C ILE A 168 12.02 9.12 10.62
N VAL A 169 12.32 9.97 11.59
CA VAL A 169 12.02 11.42 11.53
C VAL A 169 13.08 12.19 10.73
N ALA A 170 14.23 11.57 10.43
CA ALA A 170 15.37 12.22 9.80
C ALA A 170 15.51 11.93 8.29
N THR A 171 16.29 12.77 7.59
CA THR A 171 16.65 12.57 6.18
C THR A 171 17.56 11.35 5.99
N PRO A 172 17.50 10.60 4.87
CA PRO A 172 18.20 9.33 4.67
C PRO A 172 19.65 9.23 5.12
N GLU A 173 20.47 10.26 4.98
CA GLU A 173 21.86 10.26 5.44
C GLU A 173 22.02 10.46 6.95
N GLU A 174 21.06 11.11 7.61
CA GLU A 174 20.99 11.35 9.06
C GLU A 174 20.15 10.30 9.79
N ILE A 175 19.43 9.45 9.05
CA ILE A 175 18.57 8.37 9.58
C ILE A 175 19.33 7.46 10.55
N VAL A 176 20.62 7.20 10.38
CA VAL A 176 21.28 6.07 11.07
C VAL A 176 22.14 6.49 12.25
N VAL A 177 21.81 5.96 13.43
CA VAL A 177 22.65 6.15 14.62
C VAL A 177 24.03 5.51 14.41
N ASP A 178 25.08 6.33 14.46
CA ASP A 178 26.47 5.88 14.35
C ASP A 178 26.92 5.13 15.61
N SER A 179 26.92 3.80 15.53
CA SER A 179 27.35 2.89 16.61
C SER A 179 28.87 2.91 16.87
N THR A 180 29.66 3.59 16.03
CA THR A 180 31.10 3.75 16.25
C THR A 180 31.41 4.89 17.23
N VAL A 181 30.49 5.83 17.40
CA VAL A 181 30.58 6.89 18.41
C VAL A 181 30.39 6.31 19.82
N PRO A 182 31.29 6.61 20.78
CA PRO A 182 31.11 6.20 22.17
C PRO A 182 29.77 6.69 22.73
N GLY A 183 29.01 5.79 23.37
CA GLY A 183 27.66 6.08 23.90
C GLY A 183 26.52 5.63 22.97
N ASN A 184 26.73 5.62 21.64
CA ASN A 184 25.65 5.38 20.68
C ASN A 184 25.30 3.91 20.42
N LYS A 185 26.06 2.95 20.97
CA LYS A 185 25.85 1.52 20.70
C LYS A 185 24.45 1.02 21.05
N TYR A 186 23.88 1.52 22.16
CA TYR A 186 22.55 1.12 22.61
C TYR A 186 21.46 1.78 21.77
N ALA A 187 21.60 3.08 21.44
CA ALA A 187 20.68 3.78 20.56
C ALA A 187 20.62 3.13 19.16
N ALA A 188 21.78 2.79 18.57
CA ALA A 188 21.83 2.09 17.28
C ALA A 188 21.23 0.68 17.34
N LEU A 189 21.40 -0.03 18.46
CA LEU A 189 20.76 -1.32 18.67
C LEU A 189 19.23 -1.17 18.78
N CYS A 190 18.75 -0.18 19.54
CA CYS A 190 17.33 0.04 19.71
C CYS A 190 16.66 0.44 18.39
N GLN A 191 17.25 1.40 17.65
CA GLN A 191 16.77 1.78 16.33
C GLN A 191 16.59 0.55 15.42
N LEU A 192 17.63 -0.30 15.33
CA LEU A 192 17.58 -1.51 14.52
C LEU A 192 16.53 -2.52 15.00
N LEU A 193 16.30 -2.62 16.32
CA LEU A 193 15.28 -3.50 16.88
C LEU A 193 13.87 -3.00 16.53
N LEU A 194 13.61 -1.70 16.72
CA LEU A 194 12.33 -1.07 16.41
C LEU A 194 11.98 -1.23 14.94
N LEU A 195 12.88 -0.87 14.02
CA LEU A 195 12.67 -1.03 12.57
C LEU A 195 12.33 -2.49 12.20
N LYS A 196 13.11 -3.45 12.70
CA LYS A 196 12.86 -4.89 12.46
C LYS A 196 11.53 -5.37 13.03
N THR A 197 11.08 -4.81 14.14
CA THR A 197 9.78 -5.16 14.72
C THR A 197 8.64 -4.49 13.98
N SER A 198 8.82 -3.26 13.51
CA SER A 198 7.81 -2.54 12.72
C SER A 198 7.56 -3.20 11.36
N ASP A 199 8.57 -3.82 10.74
CA ASP A 199 8.39 -4.70 9.56
C ASP A 199 7.32 -5.79 9.76
N GLN A 200 7.14 -6.25 11.01
CA GLN A 200 6.12 -7.25 11.32
C GLN A 200 4.70 -6.68 11.19
N VAL A 201 4.51 -5.38 11.34
CA VAL A 201 3.21 -4.72 11.20
C VAL A 201 2.74 -4.79 9.76
N LEU A 202 3.53 -4.27 8.81
CA LEU A 202 3.24 -4.35 7.37
C LEU A 202 2.98 -5.79 6.91
N ARG A 203 3.84 -6.73 7.33
CA ARG A 203 3.66 -8.15 7.05
C ARG A 203 2.36 -8.72 7.61
N SER A 204 1.92 -8.25 8.78
CA SER A 204 0.69 -8.72 9.41
C SER A 204 -0.54 -8.19 8.66
N GLN A 205 -0.51 -6.93 8.19
CA GLN A 205 -1.53 -6.37 7.31
C GLN A 205 -1.72 -7.21 6.05
N MET A 206 -0.62 -7.48 5.31
CA MET A 206 -0.66 -8.31 4.10
C MET A 206 -1.24 -9.72 4.37
N LYS A 207 -1.01 -10.27 5.57
CA LYS A 207 -1.52 -11.60 5.96
C LYS A 207 -3.00 -11.59 6.34
N GLU A 208 -3.53 -10.48 6.87
CA GLU A 208 -4.97 -10.33 7.11
C GLU A 208 -5.70 -10.36 5.77
N PHE A 209 -5.29 -9.54 4.80
CA PHE A 209 -5.85 -9.55 3.45
C PHE A 209 -5.76 -10.94 2.80
N ALA A 210 -4.56 -11.53 2.76
CA ALA A 210 -4.35 -12.85 2.18
C ALA A 210 -5.15 -13.96 2.89
N SER A 211 -5.51 -13.78 4.17
CA SER A 211 -6.36 -14.72 4.90
C SER A 211 -7.81 -14.66 4.45
N CYS A 212 -8.34 -13.46 4.26
CA CYS A 212 -9.68 -13.25 3.73
C CYS A 212 -9.77 -13.81 2.30
N GLN A 213 -8.84 -13.41 1.44
CA GLN A 213 -8.80 -13.83 0.04
C GLN A 213 -8.66 -15.36 -0.09
N LYS A 214 -7.82 -16.00 0.73
CA LYS A 214 -7.71 -17.47 0.74
C LYS A 214 -9.03 -18.17 1.13
N ARG A 215 -9.84 -17.54 2.01
CA ARG A 215 -11.14 -18.09 2.40
C ARG A 215 -12.15 -17.93 1.27
N LEU A 216 -12.17 -16.78 0.59
CA LEU A 216 -12.97 -16.57 -0.61
C LEU A 216 -12.63 -17.59 -1.69
N LEU A 217 -11.35 -17.73 -2.07
CA LEU A 217 -10.89 -18.68 -3.08
C LEU A 217 -11.05 -20.17 -2.69
N GLY A 218 -11.32 -20.47 -1.41
CA GLY A 218 -11.44 -21.83 -0.89
C GLY A 218 -12.86 -22.38 -0.83
N ALA A 219 -13.89 -21.60 -1.20
CA ALA A 219 -15.28 -22.05 -1.14
C ALA A 219 -15.57 -23.10 -2.22
N SER A 220 -16.26 -24.18 -1.81
CA SER A 220 -16.42 -25.42 -2.60
C SER A 220 -17.29 -25.27 -3.85
N SER A 221 -17.98 -24.14 -4.00
CA SER A 221 -18.94 -23.85 -5.07
C SER A 221 -18.31 -23.24 -6.34
N GLY A 222 -16.99 -23.00 -6.36
CA GLY A 222 -16.39 -22.24 -7.45
C GLY A 222 -16.85 -20.79 -7.40
N PRO A 223 -16.40 -20.00 -6.42
CA PRO A 223 -16.84 -18.63 -6.29
C PRO A 223 -16.32 -17.86 -7.50
N ALA A 224 -17.24 -17.25 -8.24
CA ALA A 224 -16.93 -15.98 -8.85
C ALA A 224 -16.40 -15.11 -7.72
N VAL A 225 -15.09 -14.87 -7.72
CA VAL A 225 -14.52 -13.82 -6.91
C VAL A 225 -14.61 -12.61 -7.83
N SER A 226 -15.37 -11.62 -7.46
CA SER A 226 -15.43 -10.34 -8.15
C SER A 226 -14.32 -9.42 -7.64
N ALA A 227 -14.06 -8.31 -8.32
CA ALA A 227 -13.25 -7.24 -7.75
C ALA A 227 -13.83 -6.79 -6.39
N GLU A 228 -15.16 -6.75 -6.27
CA GLU A 228 -15.89 -6.38 -5.06
C GLU A 228 -15.64 -7.33 -3.88
N ASP A 229 -15.53 -8.65 -4.11
CA ASP A 229 -15.16 -9.60 -3.07
C ASP A 229 -13.75 -9.32 -2.51
N LEU A 230 -12.82 -8.88 -3.38
CA LEU A 230 -11.49 -8.44 -2.96
C LEU A 230 -11.55 -7.11 -2.21
N GLU A 231 -12.41 -6.18 -2.59
CA GLU A 231 -12.67 -4.95 -1.82
C GLU A 231 -13.21 -5.28 -0.42
N GLY A 232 -14.11 -6.27 -0.30
CA GLY A 232 -14.58 -6.79 0.98
C GLY A 232 -13.43 -7.28 1.88
N CYS A 233 -12.37 -7.84 1.30
CA CYS A 233 -11.17 -8.20 2.05
C CYS A 233 -10.35 -7.02 2.55
N PHE A 234 -10.41 -5.84 1.93
CA PHE A 234 -9.82 -4.62 2.51
C PHE A 234 -10.56 -4.21 3.78
N ALA A 235 -11.89 -4.18 3.73
CA ALA A 235 -12.70 -3.85 4.90
C ALA A 235 -12.45 -4.84 6.05
N GLU A 236 -12.45 -6.15 5.77
CA GLU A 236 -12.17 -7.17 6.79
C GLU A 236 -10.74 -7.07 7.33
N SER A 237 -9.74 -6.91 6.46
CA SER A 237 -8.34 -6.89 6.91
C SER A 237 -8.04 -5.72 7.83
N ARG A 238 -8.71 -4.58 7.67
CA ARG A 238 -8.60 -3.42 8.57
C ARG A 238 -9.06 -3.72 9.99
N THR A 239 -10.04 -4.61 10.15
CA THR A 239 -10.55 -5.03 11.48
C THR A 239 -9.53 -5.85 12.27
N ASP A 240 -8.43 -6.29 11.64
CA ASP A 240 -7.46 -7.21 12.23
C ASP A 240 -8.16 -8.43 12.86
N ALA A 241 -9.06 -9.07 12.10
CA ALA A 241 -9.91 -10.16 12.59
C ALA A 241 -9.14 -11.30 13.28
N LYS A 242 -7.86 -11.50 12.94
CA LYS A 242 -6.98 -12.51 13.58
C LYS A 242 -6.02 -11.95 14.63
N GLY A 243 -6.09 -10.66 14.94
CA GLY A 243 -5.29 -9.98 15.97
C GLY A 243 -3.79 -9.94 15.65
N ARG A 244 -3.39 -10.04 14.38
CA ARG A 244 -1.98 -10.11 13.98
C ARG A 244 -1.32 -8.75 14.00
N VAL A 245 -2.04 -7.73 13.57
CA VAL A 245 -1.56 -6.33 13.56
C VAL A 245 -1.39 -5.86 14.99
N GLU A 246 -2.40 -6.05 15.84
CA GLU A 246 -2.34 -5.68 17.25
C GLU A 246 -1.21 -6.41 17.99
N LYS A 247 -1.02 -7.70 17.70
CA LYS A 247 0.09 -8.47 18.26
C LYS A 247 1.46 -7.96 17.79
N ALA A 248 1.56 -7.43 16.57
CA ALA A 248 2.77 -6.81 16.06
C ALA A 248 3.01 -5.44 16.70
N ARG A 249 1.98 -4.60 16.82
CA ARG A 249 1.98 -3.32 17.53
C ARG A 249 2.45 -3.48 18.98
N ALA A 250 1.79 -4.34 19.75
CA ALA A 250 2.17 -4.67 21.13
C ALA A 250 3.56 -5.36 21.23
N ARG A 251 4.15 -5.83 20.13
CA ARG A 251 5.54 -6.31 20.13
C ARG A 251 6.54 -5.17 20.10
N ILE A 252 6.23 -4.05 19.42
CA ILE A 252 7.07 -2.85 19.36
C ILE A 252 7.26 -2.31 20.77
N GLU A 253 6.15 -2.00 21.47
CA GLU A 253 6.15 -1.51 22.86
C GLU A 253 6.94 -2.45 23.78
N ARG A 254 6.63 -3.76 23.77
CA ARG A 254 7.35 -4.75 24.59
C ARG A 254 8.84 -4.85 24.28
N ILE A 255 9.28 -4.55 23.06
CA ILE A 255 10.72 -4.58 22.73
C ILE A 255 11.38 -3.30 23.21
N TYR A 256 10.73 -2.16 23.04
CA TYR A 256 11.19 -0.90 23.60
C TYR A 256 11.36 -0.97 25.12
N ASP A 257 10.32 -1.39 25.85
CA ASP A 257 10.36 -1.44 27.32
C ASP A 257 11.44 -2.37 27.87
N ARG A 258 11.74 -3.45 27.14
CA ARG A 258 12.72 -4.46 27.59
C ARG A 258 14.14 -4.18 27.14
N LYS A 259 14.34 -3.42 26.08
CA LYS A 259 15.63 -3.30 25.38
C LYS A 259 16.11 -1.87 25.19
N CYS A 260 15.22 -0.89 25.31
CA CYS A 260 15.48 0.50 24.99
C CYS A 260 15.27 1.44 26.18
N SER A 261 14.11 1.39 26.85
CA SER A 261 13.72 2.40 27.86
C SER A 261 14.66 2.55 29.06
N ALA A 262 15.43 1.51 29.40
CA ALA A 262 16.39 1.56 30.52
C ALA A 262 17.67 2.35 30.21
N PHE A 263 17.87 2.71 28.95
CA PHE A 263 18.99 3.51 28.49
C PHE A 263 18.36 4.78 27.96
N ASP A 264 18.72 5.95 28.47
CA ASP A 264 18.30 7.25 27.94
C ASP A 264 18.91 7.45 26.54
N VAL A 265 18.41 6.67 25.58
CA VAL A 265 18.86 6.61 24.21
C VAL A 265 18.10 7.70 23.50
N GLY A 266 18.81 8.73 22.99
CA GLY A 266 18.26 9.84 22.21
C GLY A 266 17.59 9.38 20.92
N LEU A 267 16.48 8.65 21.03
CA LEU A 267 15.62 8.17 19.96
C LEU A 267 14.64 9.25 19.53
N ASN A 268 14.51 10.33 20.28
CA ASN A 268 13.69 11.47 19.90
C ASN A 268 14.13 12.01 18.53
N GLU A 269 15.43 12.28 18.37
CA GLU A 269 15.98 12.88 17.14
C GLU A 269 15.86 11.95 15.91
N VAL A 270 15.76 10.64 16.12
CA VAL A 270 15.83 9.65 15.02
C VAL A 270 14.47 9.02 14.75
N MET A 271 13.72 8.68 15.79
CA MET A 271 12.47 7.92 15.73
C MET A 271 11.28 8.70 16.31
N GLY A 272 11.47 9.94 16.78
CA GLY A 272 10.40 10.73 17.38
C GLY A 272 9.87 10.17 18.70
N VAL A 273 10.67 9.35 19.41
CA VAL A 273 10.26 8.77 20.69
C VAL A 273 10.80 9.62 21.84
N SER A 274 9.91 10.27 22.57
CA SER A 274 10.21 11.16 23.72
C SER A 274 9.22 10.95 24.87
N GLU A 275 9.33 11.77 25.93
CA GLU A 275 8.28 11.83 26.97
C GLU A 275 6.96 12.38 26.42
N GLU A 276 6.99 13.35 25.50
CA GLU A 276 5.79 13.88 24.85
C GLU A 276 5.22 12.94 23.77
N GLN A 277 6.09 12.14 23.12
CA GLN A 277 5.72 11.15 22.12
C GLN A 277 6.13 9.75 22.59
N PRO A 278 5.32 9.11 23.46
CA PRO A 278 5.67 7.80 24.01
C PRO A 278 5.70 6.73 22.92
N ILE A 279 6.36 5.61 23.21
CA ILE A 279 6.50 4.49 22.27
C ILE A 279 5.16 3.97 21.70
N SER A 280 4.06 4.11 22.45
CA SER A 280 2.73 3.75 21.96
C SER A 280 2.33 4.59 20.75
N VAL A 281 2.67 5.88 20.70
CA VAL A 281 2.41 6.74 19.54
C VAL A 281 3.19 6.24 18.33
N PHE A 282 4.49 6.00 18.49
CA PHE A 282 5.31 5.39 17.43
C PHE A 282 4.76 4.03 16.96
N ALA A 283 4.22 3.21 17.87
CA ALA A 283 3.63 1.92 17.52
C ALA A 283 2.34 2.09 16.71
N GLU A 284 1.49 3.08 17.03
CA GLU A 284 0.32 3.44 16.22
C GLU A 284 0.73 4.01 14.86
N ASP A 285 1.71 4.91 14.81
CA ASP A 285 2.24 5.47 13.56
C ASP A 285 2.76 4.36 12.64
N ALA A 286 3.38 3.32 13.21
CA ALA A 286 3.80 2.13 12.47
C ALA A 286 2.62 1.30 11.93
N VAL A 287 1.49 1.28 12.63
CA VAL A 287 0.24 0.65 12.16
C VAL A 287 -0.38 1.45 11.03
N VAL A 288 -0.52 2.77 11.18
CA VAL A 288 -1.07 3.69 10.18
C VAL A 288 -0.22 3.66 8.90
N ALA A 289 1.09 3.89 9.02
CA ALA A 289 2.01 3.81 7.89
C ALA A 289 1.99 2.40 7.25
N GLY A 290 1.92 1.35 8.07
CA GLY A 290 1.82 -0.02 7.60
C GLY A 290 0.53 -0.29 6.83
N ARG A 291 -0.57 0.37 7.18
CA ARG A 291 -1.83 0.32 6.44
C ARG A 291 -1.70 1.02 5.10
N CYS A 292 -1.25 2.28 5.07
CA CYS A 292 -1.01 2.99 3.80
C CYS A 292 -0.17 2.16 2.82
N THR A 293 0.96 1.65 3.30
CA THR A 293 1.87 0.84 2.48
C THR A 293 1.20 -0.45 2.00
N ALA A 294 0.50 -1.19 2.87
CA ALA A 294 -0.20 -2.40 2.47
C ALA A 294 -1.26 -2.14 1.41
N CYS A 295 -2.05 -1.07 1.57
CA CYS A 295 -3.06 -0.70 0.59
C CYS A 295 -2.45 -0.36 -0.77
N ARG A 296 -1.37 0.42 -0.81
CA ARG A 296 -0.70 0.79 -2.08
C ARG A 296 -0.09 -0.42 -2.78
N ILE A 297 0.53 -1.34 -2.02
CA ILE A 297 0.99 -2.61 -2.56
C ILE A 297 -0.20 -3.39 -3.14
N LEU A 298 -1.28 -3.56 -2.37
CA LEU A 298 -2.43 -4.36 -2.80
C LEU A 298 -3.14 -3.75 -4.01
N ASN A 299 -3.35 -2.43 -4.06
CA ASN A 299 -3.87 -1.74 -5.24
C ASN A 299 -3.04 -2.03 -6.48
N ALA A 300 -1.71 -1.90 -6.37
CA ALA A 300 -0.81 -2.16 -7.47
C ALA A 300 -0.79 -3.64 -7.89
N THR A 301 -0.83 -4.58 -6.94
CA THR A 301 -0.69 -6.01 -7.25
C THR A 301 -1.99 -6.70 -7.65
N GLU A 302 -3.13 -6.22 -7.17
CA GLU A 302 -4.44 -6.80 -7.42
C GLU A 302 -5.23 -6.01 -8.47
N GLY A 303 -4.72 -4.85 -8.92
CA GLY A 303 -5.39 -3.97 -9.86
C GLY A 303 -6.64 -3.31 -9.25
N LEU A 304 -6.52 -2.89 -7.99
CA LEU A 304 -7.61 -2.28 -7.22
C LEU A 304 -7.39 -0.77 -7.09
N GLU A 305 -8.48 -0.04 -6.86
CA GLU A 305 -8.48 1.42 -6.75
C GLU A 305 -8.97 1.89 -5.37
N GLN A 306 -8.48 1.26 -4.30
CA GLN A 306 -8.88 1.64 -2.94
C GLN A 306 -8.29 3.00 -2.54
N ASP A 307 -9.09 3.78 -1.82
CA ASP A 307 -8.65 5.01 -1.18
C ASP A 307 -7.77 4.67 0.04
N CYS A 308 -6.46 4.58 -0.16
CA CYS A 308 -5.54 4.15 0.89
C CYS A 308 -5.49 5.08 2.09
N ASP A 309 -5.77 6.37 1.87
CA ASP A 309 -5.89 7.38 2.90
C ASP A 309 -7.10 7.08 3.78
N PHE A 310 -8.27 6.88 3.19
CA PHE A 310 -9.43 6.44 3.96
C PHE A 310 -9.23 5.07 4.65
N TRP A 311 -8.38 4.20 4.08
CA TRP A 311 -8.17 2.87 4.62
C TRP A 311 -7.28 2.84 5.87
N ASP A 312 -6.40 3.82 6.08
CA ASP A 312 -5.47 3.79 7.20
C ASP A 312 -6.13 4.15 8.55
N ASP A 313 -6.96 5.20 8.59
CA ASP A 313 -7.53 5.81 9.79
C ASP A 313 -8.99 6.27 9.65
N GLU A 314 -9.65 5.94 8.53
CA GLU A 314 -11.02 6.38 8.17
C GLU A 314 -11.17 7.88 7.88
N ALA A 315 -10.08 8.62 7.74
CA ALA A 315 -10.06 10.01 7.34
C ALA A 315 -9.50 10.18 5.92
N ARG A 316 -9.87 11.31 5.29
CA ARG A 316 -9.26 11.76 4.05
C ARG A 316 -8.43 13.00 4.37
N ASN A 317 -7.24 12.78 4.89
CA ASN A 317 -6.34 13.80 5.45
C ASN A 317 -4.93 13.79 4.82
N GLU A 318 -4.74 13.00 3.76
CA GLU A 318 -3.48 12.82 3.04
C GLU A 318 -2.34 12.20 3.88
N SER A 319 -2.68 11.49 4.98
CA SER A 319 -1.73 10.71 5.80
C SER A 319 -1.00 9.65 4.98
N CYS A 320 -1.61 9.13 3.92
CA CYS A 320 -1.04 8.12 3.03
C CYS A 320 -0.35 8.69 1.78
N ALA A 321 -0.32 10.01 1.59
CA ALA A 321 0.41 10.61 0.49
C ALA A 321 1.92 10.36 0.64
N GLU A 322 2.61 10.03 -0.46
CA GLU A 322 4.07 10.14 -0.50
C GLU A 322 4.43 11.60 -0.72
N GLU A 323 5.38 12.13 0.04
CA GLU A 323 5.97 13.42 -0.30
C GLU A 323 6.60 13.33 -1.70
N GLY A 324 5.95 13.95 -2.69
CA GLY A 324 6.49 14.13 -4.04
C GLY A 324 6.02 13.16 -5.14
N MET A 325 5.03 12.28 -4.91
CA MET A 325 4.38 11.51 -5.98
C MET A 325 2.90 11.91 -6.12
N PRO A 326 2.43 12.36 -7.30
CA PRO A 326 1.02 12.69 -7.47
C PRO A 326 0.18 11.43 -7.27
N SER A 327 -0.82 11.54 -6.38
CA SER A 327 -1.88 10.56 -6.19
C SER A 327 -2.42 10.08 -7.55
N PRO A 328 -2.61 8.77 -7.78
CA PRO A 328 -3.29 8.27 -8.97
C PRO A 328 -4.82 8.47 -8.90
N ARG A 329 -5.31 9.48 -8.15
CA ARG A 329 -6.61 10.07 -8.45
C ARG A 329 -6.41 11.10 -9.54
N GLY A 330 -6.82 10.69 -10.74
CA GLY A 330 -6.99 11.57 -11.87
C GLY A 330 -7.79 12.83 -11.53
N ALA A 331 -7.63 13.81 -12.41
CA ALA A 331 -8.45 15.00 -12.51
C ALA A 331 -9.94 14.77 -12.16
N PHE A 332 -10.56 15.80 -11.57
CA PHE A 332 -11.92 15.88 -10.99
C PHE A 332 -11.97 15.34 -9.56
N VAL A 333 -11.99 16.16 -8.51
CA VAL A 333 -12.98 17.21 -8.22
C VAL A 333 -12.46 18.20 -7.16
N ASP A 334 -12.17 19.45 -7.55
CA ASP A 334 -12.24 20.59 -6.63
C ASP A 334 -13.55 21.32 -6.90
N GLY A 335 -14.53 21.11 -6.02
CA GLY A 335 -15.72 21.93 -5.86
C GLY A 335 -15.87 22.27 -4.38
N PRO A 336 -16.00 23.54 -4.00
CA PRO A 336 -15.82 23.97 -2.62
C PRO A 336 -16.95 23.52 -1.71
N ILE A 337 -16.56 22.94 -0.58
CA ILE A 337 -17.44 22.58 0.54
C ILE A 337 -18.03 23.87 1.14
N PHE A 338 -19.35 23.86 1.29
CA PHE A 338 -20.16 24.84 1.99
C PHE A 338 -19.58 25.18 3.38
N ALA A 339 -19.22 26.45 3.57
CA ALA A 339 -19.15 27.04 4.89
C ALA A 339 -20.57 27.29 5.40
N ARG A 340 -20.78 26.92 6.67
CA ARG A 340 -21.96 27.17 7.50
C ARG A 340 -22.45 28.62 7.35
N PHE A 341 -23.74 28.79 7.05
CA PHE A 341 -24.78 29.63 7.67
C PHE A 341 -25.94 29.83 6.69
#